data_AF-A0AAP2Z553-F1
#
_entry.id   AF-A0AAP2Z553-F1
#
_cell.length_a   1.000
_cell.length_b   1.000
_cell.length_c   1.000
_cell.angle_alpha   90.00
_cell.angle_beta   90.00
_cell.angle_gamma   90.00
#
_symmetry.space_group_name_H-M   'P 1'
#
loop_
_entity.id
_entity.type
_entity.pdbx_description
1 polymer ?
#
loop_
_entity_poly.entity_id
_entity_poly.type
_entity_poly.pdbx_seq_one_letter_code
_entity_poly.pdbx_strand_id
1 'polypeptide(L)'
;MTEDDGEGETPSPVKPHSLKNFVKTQSDMRAGGDAVDELHHHLEFVAEKIWLEAAKQAEEDDRKTVKRRDVKEAIDAVTEPHDLIKETSRHLSYMQNMIDGQVEKSPLYAENRYDD
;
A
#
# COMPACT_ATOMS: atom_id res chain seq x y z
N MET A 1 -19.39 -17.30 -42.19
CA MET A 1 -17.99 -16.98 -41.83
C MET A 1 -17.91 -15.48 -41.70
N THR A 2 -17.06 -15.01 -40.78
CA THR A 2 -16.90 -13.64 -40.21
C THR A 2 -18.01 -13.26 -39.23
N GLU A 3 -17.75 -12.86 -37.98
CA GLU A 3 -16.53 -12.59 -37.23
C GLU A 3 -16.83 -12.90 -35.76
N ASP A 4 -15.92 -13.63 -35.12
CA ASP A 4 -15.87 -13.86 -33.69
C ASP A 4 -15.36 -12.54 -33.07
N ASP A 5 -16.27 -11.76 -32.49
CA ASP A 5 -15.94 -10.56 -31.72
C ASP A 5 -15.16 -10.99 -30.47
N GLY A 6 -13.85 -11.19 -30.64
CA GLY A 6 -12.93 -11.37 -29.54
C GLY A 6 -12.96 -10.13 -28.66
N GLU A 7 -13.64 -10.25 -27.52
CA GLU A 7 -13.59 -9.29 -26.42
C GLU A 7 -12.13 -8.87 -26.23
N GLY A 8 -11.83 -7.61 -26.57
CA GLY A 8 -10.49 -7.07 -26.51
C GLY A 8 -9.96 -7.16 -25.09
N GLU A 9 -9.12 -8.16 -24.85
CA GLU A 9 -8.44 -8.39 -23.58
C GLU A 9 -7.82 -7.07 -23.13
N THR A 10 -8.29 -6.56 -21.98
CA THR A 10 -7.85 -5.25 -21.50
C THR A 10 -6.33 -5.31 -21.31
N PRO A 11 -5.55 -4.39 -21.93
CA PRO A 11 -4.11 -4.54 -21.93
C PRO A 11 -3.57 -4.42 -20.50
N SER A 12 -3.02 -5.53 -20.00
CA SER A 12 -2.39 -5.56 -18.68
C SER A 12 -1.18 -4.60 -18.63
N PRO A 13 -1.07 -3.74 -17.59
CA PRO A 13 0.06 -2.83 -17.42
C PRO A 13 1.38 -3.56 -17.15
N VAL A 14 1.33 -4.83 -16.71
CA VAL A 14 2.53 -5.62 -16.38
C VAL A 14 2.43 -6.99 -17.04
N LYS A 15 3.37 -7.33 -17.92
CA LYS A 15 3.41 -8.67 -18.52
C LYS A 15 3.76 -9.72 -17.45
N PRO A 16 2.97 -10.80 -17.26
CA PRO A 16 3.21 -11.79 -16.21
C PRO A 16 4.62 -12.43 -16.26
N HIS A 17 5.15 -12.69 -17.46
CA HIS A 17 6.50 -13.23 -17.61
C HIS A 17 7.59 -12.26 -17.14
N SER A 18 7.42 -10.96 -17.44
CA SER A 18 8.34 -9.92 -16.98
C SER A 18 8.32 -9.79 -15.46
N LEU A 19 7.14 -9.86 -14.85
CA LEU A 19 6.99 -9.82 -13.39
C LEU A 19 7.65 -11.03 -12.73
N LYS A 20 7.42 -12.24 -13.25
CA LYS A 20 8.05 -13.47 -12.74
C LYS A 20 9.58 -13.41 -12.77
N ASN A 21 10.14 -12.87 -13.84
CA ASN A 21 11.59 -12.71 -13.96
C ASN A 21 12.10 -11.64 -13.01
N PHE A 22 11.36 -10.54 -12.85
CA PHE A 22 11.69 -9.48 -11.90
C PHE A 22 11.75 -9.99 -10.45
N VAL A 23 10.73 -10.70 -9.96
CA VAL A 23 10.72 -11.17 -8.56
C VAL A 23 11.83 -12.18 -8.26
N LYS A 24 12.24 -12.97 -9.26
CA LYS A 24 13.39 -13.89 -9.15
C LYS A 24 14.73 -13.20 -9.03
N THR A 25 14.87 -11.96 -9.51
CA THR A 25 16.12 -11.21 -9.31
C THR A 25 16.18 -10.52 -7.96
N GLN A 26 15.06 -10.42 -7.25
CA GLN A 26 14.98 -9.77 -5.93
C GLN A 26 15.25 -10.73 -4.77
N SER A 27 15.19 -12.05 -4.99
CA SER A 27 15.43 -13.05 -3.94
C SER A 27 15.83 -14.41 -4.51
N ASP A 28 16.52 -15.21 -3.70
CA ASP A 28 16.85 -16.60 -4.03
C ASP A 28 15.65 -17.56 -3.88
N MET A 29 14.47 -17.04 -3.52
CA MET A 29 13.26 -17.85 -3.34
C MET A 29 12.62 -18.23 -4.68
N ARG A 30 11.96 -19.39 -4.69
CA ARG A 30 11.15 -19.80 -5.85
C ARG A 30 9.84 -19.03 -5.87
N ALA A 31 9.51 -18.44 -7.01
CA ALA A 31 8.22 -17.79 -7.23
C ALA A 31 7.16 -18.83 -7.65
N GLY A 32 6.16 -19.05 -6.79
CA GLY A 32 4.94 -19.79 -7.12
C GLY A 32 4.13 -19.09 -8.21
N GLY A 33 3.37 -19.84 -9.01
CA GLY A 33 2.56 -19.25 -10.09
C GLY A 33 1.46 -18.36 -9.54
N ASP A 34 0.66 -18.93 -8.63
CA ASP A 34 -0.34 -18.27 -7.80
C ASP A 34 0.18 -17.01 -7.09
N ALA A 35 1.37 -17.05 -6.50
CA ALA A 35 1.96 -15.89 -5.85
C ALA A 35 2.30 -14.76 -6.84
N VAL A 36 2.74 -15.12 -8.05
CA VAL A 36 3.02 -14.13 -9.11
C VAL A 36 1.73 -13.56 -9.67
N ASP A 37 0.69 -14.39 -9.79
CA ASP A 37 -0.63 -13.96 -10.27
C ASP A 37 -1.29 -13.00 -9.26
N GLU A 38 -1.19 -13.28 -7.96
CA GLU A 38 -1.68 -12.37 -6.91
C GLU A 38 -0.94 -11.02 -6.93
N LEU A 39 0.40 -11.06 -7.05
CA LEU A 39 1.20 -9.85 -7.17
C LEU A 39 0.84 -9.05 -8.43
N HIS A 40 0.58 -9.74 -9.53
CA HIS A 40 0.18 -9.14 -10.79
C HIS A 40 -1.14 -8.39 -10.64
N HIS A 41 -2.19 -9.04 -10.13
CA HIS A 41 -3.48 -8.39 -9.86
C HIS A 41 -3.33 -7.16 -8.96
N HIS A 42 -2.49 -7.25 -7.92
CA HIS A 42 -2.28 -6.12 -7.02
C HIS A 42 -1.60 -4.93 -7.71
N LEU A 43 -0.63 -5.19 -8.59
CA LEU A 43 0.03 -4.15 -9.38
C LEU A 43 -0.95 -3.47 -10.34
N GLU A 44 -1.85 -4.23 -10.96
CA GLU A 44 -2.92 -3.67 -11.82
C GLU A 44 -3.86 -2.78 -11.01
N PHE A 45 -4.32 -3.28 -9.87
CA PHE A 45 -5.20 -2.53 -8.97
C PHE A 45 -4.57 -1.21 -8.51
N VAL A 46 -3.33 -1.23 -8.04
CA VAL A 46 -2.64 -0.03 -7.58
C VAL A 46 -2.39 0.95 -8.74
N ALA A 47 -1.99 0.45 -9.91
CA ALA A 47 -1.81 1.28 -11.10
C ALA A 47 -3.11 1.98 -11.52
N GLU A 48 -4.24 1.26 -11.48
CA GLU A 48 -5.56 1.83 -11.75
C GLU A 48 -5.91 2.94 -10.75
N LYS A 49 -5.74 2.70 -9.44
CA LYS A 49 -6.06 3.71 -8.41
C LYS A 49 -5.22 4.97 -8.54
N ILE A 50 -3.91 4.83 -8.76
CA ILE A 50 -3.03 5.98 -8.99
C ILE A 50 -3.48 6.76 -10.23
N TRP A 51 -3.83 6.05 -11.31
CA TRP A 51 -4.26 6.72 -12.54
C TRP A 51 -5.58 7.48 -12.37
N LEU A 52 -6.58 6.88 -11.70
CA LEU A 52 -7.86 7.53 -11.44
C LEU A 52 -7.70 8.79 -10.59
N GLU A 53 -6.85 8.75 -9.56
CA GLU A 53 -6.58 9.91 -8.72
C GLU A 53 -5.81 11.00 -9.49
N ALA A 54 -4.82 10.63 -10.31
CA ALA A 54 -4.08 11.58 -11.15
C ALA A 54 -4.99 12.21 -12.23
N ALA A 55 -5.92 11.43 -12.79
CA ALA A 55 -6.91 11.92 -13.76
C ALA A 55 -7.86 12.92 -13.11
N LYS A 56 -8.34 12.65 -11.89
CA LYS A 56 -9.16 13.56 -11.11
C LYS A 56 -8.46 14.89 -10.85
N GLN A 57 -7.19 14.87 -10.43
CA GLN A 57 -6.41 16.11 -10.23
C GLN A 57 -6.21 16.90 -11.53
N ALA A 58 -6.01 16.21 -12.66
CA ALA A 58 -5.94 16.88 -13.95
C ALA A 58 -7.27 17.53 -14.35
N GLU A 59 -8.39 16.86 -14.06
CA GLU A 59 -9.74 17.38 -14.30
C GLU A 59 -10.06 18.59 -13.42
N GLU A 60 -9.69 18.57 -12.14
CA GLU A 60 -9.83 19.71 -11.20
C GLU A 60 -9.06 20.96 -11.66
N ASP A 61 -7.99 20.77 -12.44
CA ASP A 61 -7.20 21.84 -13.07
C ASP A 61 -7.69 22.24 -14.48
N ASP A 62 -8.86 21.78 -14.91
CA ASP A 62 -9.41 21.98 -16.26
C ASP A 62 -8.50 21.45 -17.40
N ARG A 63 -7.71 20.41 -17.12
CA ARG A 63 -6.78 19.81 -18.09
C ARG A 63 -7.30 18.47 -18.60
N LYS A 64 -7.17 18.26 -19.91
CA LYS A 64 -7.41 16.94 -20.56
C LYS A 64 -6.19 16.02 -20.59
N THR A 65 -5.09 16.43 -19.97
CA THR A 65 -3.82 15.70 -20.01
C THR A 65 -3.27 15.58 -18.61
N VAL A 66 -3.14 14.33 -18.16
CA VAL A 66 -2.42 13.95 -16.94
C VAL A 66 -0.94 14.24 -17.14
N LYS A 67 -0.35 15.01 -16.23
CA LYS A 67 1.06 15.36 -16.19
C LYS A 67 1.77 14.53 -15.13
N ARG A 68 3.10 14.50 -15.22
CA ARG A 68 3.95 13.83 -14.23
C ARG A 68 3.67 14.28 -12.78
N ARG A 69 3.35 15.56 -12.56
CA ARG A 69 3.04 16.08 -11.22
C ARG A 69 1.81 15.40 -10.62
N ASP A 70 0.75 15.23 -11.42
CA ASP A 70 -0.51 14.64 -10.99
C ASP A 70 -0.32 13.17 -10.60
N VAL A 71 0.51 12.43 -11.35
CA VAL A 71 0.86 11.05 -10.99
C VAL A 71 1.64 10.98 -9.68
N LYS A 72 2.55 11.94 -9.43
CA LYS A 72 3.31 11.99 -8.19
C LYS A 72 2.41 12.32 -7.01
N GLU A 73 1.58 13.34 -7.15
CA GLU A 73 0.60 13.76 -6.14
C GLU A 73 -0.42 12.65 -5.87
N ALA A 74 -0.84 11.90 -6.88
CA ALA A 74 -1.70 10.72 -6.72
C ALA A 74 -1.03 9.57 -5.96
N ILE A 75 0.26 9.30 -6.21
CA ILE A 75 1.01 8.31 -5.42
C ILE A 75 1.02 8.74 -3.96
N ASP A 76 1.39 10.00 -3.69
CA ASP A 76 1.44 10.53 -2.33
C ASP A 76 0.06 10.42 -1.66
N ALA A 77 -1.02 10.81 -2.35
CA ALA A 77 -2.40 10.72 -1.85
C ALA A 77 -2.85 9.28 -1.53
N VAL A 78 -2.43 8.29 -2.33
CA VAL A 78 -2.75 6.88 -2.08
C VAL A 78 -1.93 6.31 -0.91
N THR A 79 -0.69 6.76 -0.70
CA THR A 79 0.20 6.21 0.33
C THR A 79 0.14 6.93 1.68
N GLU A 80 -0.06 8.25 1.69
CA GLU A 80 0.00 9.10 2.89
C GLU A 80 -0.95 8.66 4.01
N PRO A 81 -2.22 8.29 3.75
CA PRO A 81 -3.11 7.82 4.82
C PRO A 81 -2.57 6.61 5.57
N HIS A 82 -1.93 5.68 4.84
CA HIS A 82 -1.33 4.49 5.45
C HIS A 82 -0.10 4.84 6.29
N ASP A 83 0.73 5.78 5.82
CA ASP A 83 1.89 6.27 6.57
C ASP A 83 1.48 6.98 7.85
N LEU A 84 0.46 7.84 7.80
CA LEU A 84 -0.10 8.54 8.97
C LEU A 84 -0.68 7.57 10.00
N ILE A 85 -1.41 6.54 9.57
CA ILE A 85 -1.93 5.50 10.48
C ILE A 85 -0.78 4.76 11.15
N LYS A 86 0.26 4.42 10.39
CA LYS A 86 1.44 3.72 10.92
C LYS A 86 2.22 4.57 11.92
N GLU A 87 2.39 5.86 11.63
CA GLU A 87 3.03 6.81 12.55
C GLU A 87 2.21 6.98 13.82
N THR A 88 0.89 7.19 13.69
CA THR A 88 -0.03 7.33 14.82
C THR A 88 0.00 6.09 15.71
N SER A 89 -0.01 4.89 15.11
CA SER A 89 0.09 3.62 15.84
C SER A 89 1.37 3.54 16.69
N ARG A 90 2.53 3.93 16.12
CA ARG A 90 3.80 4.00 16.86
C ARG A 90 3.74 4.98 18.03
N HIS A 91 3.11 6.14 17.81
CA HIS A 91 2.99 7.16 18.86
C HIS A 91 2.10 6.68 20.01
N LEU A 92 0.98 6.01 19.71
CA LEU A 92 0.12 5.38 20.72
C LEU A 92 0.87 4.31 21.52
N SER A 93 1.67 3.47 20.88
CA SER A 93 2.50 2.48 21.60
C SER A 93 3.54 3.14 22.51
N TYR A 94 4.15 4.24 22.07
CA TYR A 94 5.07 5.01 22.92
C TYR A 94 4.34 5.59 24.15
N MET A 95 3.16 6.19 23.94
CA MET A 95 2.34 6.73 25.02
C MET A 95 1.91 5.64 26.00
N GLN A 96 1.50 4.47 25.51
CA GLN A 96 1.18 3.31 26.34
C GLN A 96 2.35 2.93 27.26
N ASN A 97 3.55 2.76 26.69
CA ASN A 97 4.74 2.42 27.47
C ASN A 97 5.09 3.48 28.52
N MET A 98 4.89 4.78 28.21
CA MET A 98 5.07 5.83 29.20
C MET A 98 4.04 5.74 30.33
N ILE A 99 2.77 5.50 30.01
CA ILE A 99 1.70 5.37 31.00
C ILE A 99 1.97 4.16 31.89
N ASP A 100 2.27 3.00 31.31
CA ASP A 100 2.59 1.78 32.05
C ASP A 100 3.79 2.02 32.99
N GLY A 101 4.84 2.68 32.50
CA GLY A 101 5.98 3.06 33.33
C GLY A 101 5.66 4.06 34.44
N GLN A 102 4.66 4.93 34.29
CA GLN A 102 4.18 5.82 35.35
C GLN A 102 3.31 5.08 36.37
N VAL A 103 2.49 4.13 35.92
CA VAL A 103 1.69 3.26 36.79
C VAL A 103 2.61 2.41 37.66
N GLU A 104 3.65 1.80 37.08
CA GLU A 104 4.64 1.01 37.83
C GLU A 104 5.39 1.82 38.89
N LYS A 105 5.60 3.12 38.64
CA LYS A 105 6.27 4.04 39.57
C LYS A 105 5.32 4.72 40.54
N SER A 106 4.01 4.55 40.37
CA SER A 106 3.00 5.20 41.20
C SER A 106 2.98 4.57 42.59
N PRO A 107 3.20 5.33 43.67
CA PRO A 107 3.11 4.80 45.03
C PRO A 107 1.69 4.33 45.39
N LEU A 108 0.66 4.75 44.65
CA LEU A 108 -0.73 4.31 44.85
C LEU A 108 -1.01 2.90 44.28
N TYR A 109 -0.20 2.44 43.31
CA TYR A 109 -0.37 1.15 42.63
C TYR A 109 0.85 0.23 42.78
N ALA A 110 1.95 0.71 43.37
CA ALA A 110 3.13 -0.07 43.68
C ALA A 110 2.93 -1.04 44.87
N GLU A 111 1.91 -0.80 45.71
CA GLU A 111 1.54 -1.64 46.84
C GLU A 111 0.67 -2.83 46.41
N ASN A 112 1.32 -3.85 45.84
CA ASN A 112 0.89 -5.25 45.90
C ASN A 112 2.08 -6.23 45.72
N ARG A 113 3.31 -5.79 46.00
CA ARG A 113 4.53 -6.64 45.93
C ARG A 113 5.17 -6.93 47.29
N TYR A 114 4.43 -6.74 48.38
CA TYR A 114 4.84 -7.15 49.72
C TYR A 114 3.70 -7.93 50.39
N ASP A 115 3.37 -9.10 49.84
CA ASP A 115 2.65 -10.17 50.54
C ASP A 115 3.00 -11.49 49.83
N ASP A 116 4.21 -11.98 50.09
CA ASP A 116 4.58 -13.41 50.10
C ASP A 116 5.81 -13.60 51.02
#